data_AF-A0A096AC58-F1
#
_entry.id   AF-A0A096AC58-F1
#
_cell.length_a   1.000
_cell.length_b   1.000
_cell.length_c   1.000
_cell.angle_alpha   90.00
_cell.angle_beta   90.00
_cell.angle_gamma   90.00
#
_symmetry.space_group_name_H-M   'P 1'
#
loop_
_entity.id
_entity.type
_entity.pdbx_description
1 polymer ?
#
loop_
_entity_poly.entity_id
_entity_poly.type
_entity_poly.pdbx_seq_one_letter_code
_entity_poly.pdbx_strand_id
1 'polypeptide(L)' 'MIKLIKDIFFAWKYKRAVRKAKKMSALFKMKYYVLSMGGRIKVVPKQNIRHLVRTHRFRKGVKVADIEKIALYVTT' A
#
# COMPACT_ATOMS: atom_id res chain seq x y z
N MET A 1 19.86 18.17 -7.47
CA MET A 1 20.57 17.28 -6.53
C MET A 1 19.68 16.78 -5.38
N ILE A 2 19.00 17.64 -4.61
CA ILE A 2 18.11 17.22 -3.50
C ILE A 2 16.97 16.27 -3.92
N LYS A 3 16.44 16.39 -5.14
CA LYS A 3 15.39 15.50 -5.66
C LYS A 3 15.87 14.05 -5.82
N LEU A 4 17.04 13.85 -6.45
CA LEU A 4 17.66 12.52 -6.64
C LEU A 4 17.87 11.77 -5.31
N ILE A 5 18.32 12.47 -4.26
CA ILE A 5 18.53 11.86 -2.93
C ILE A 5 17.20 11.39 -2.33
N LYS A 6 16.14 12.20 -2.46
CA LYS A 6 14.79 11.84 -2.00
C LYS A 6 14.23 10.65 -2.79
N ASP A 7 14.48 10.61 -4.10
CA ASP A 7 14.00 9.54 -4.98
C ASP A 7 14.69 8.20 -4.65
N ILE A 8 16.01 8.21 -4.41
CA ILE A 8 16.75 7.00 -3.99
C ILE A 8 16.23 6.49 -2.64
N PHE A 9 16.02 7.37 -1.68
CA PHE A 9 15.49 6.99 -0.37
C PHE A 9 14.06 6.43 -0.47
N PHE A 10 13.24 7.01 -1.33
CA PHE A 10 11.88 6.54 -1.61
C PHE A 10 11.90 5.16 -2.28
N ALA A 11 12.76 4.95 -3.28
CA ALA A 11 12.94 3.67 -3.95
C ALA A 11 13.39 2.57 -2.98
N TRP A 12 14.26 2.90 -2.02
CA TRP A 12 14.69 1.95 -1.01
C TRP A 12 13.56 1.56 -0.05
N LYS A 13 12.78 2.54 0.44
CA LYS A 13 11.58 2.30 1.25
C LYS A 13 10.55 1.48 0.48
N TYR A 14 10.33 1.77 -0.79
CA TYR A 14 9.43 1.02 -1.66
C TYR A 14 9.87 -0.43 -1.80
N LYS A 15 11.14 -0.68 -2.13
CA LYS A 15 11.70 -2.03 -2.24
C LYS A 15 11.57 -2.83 -0.94
N ARG A 16 11.70 -2.16 0.22
CA ARG A 16 11.50 -2.78 1.53
C ARG A 16 10.03 -3.11 1.79
N ALA A 17 9.12 -2.22 1.43
CA ALA A 17 7.67 -2.43 1.56
C ALA A 17 7.18 -3.58 0.65
N VAL A 18 7.62 -3.64 -0.60
CA VAL A 18 7.29 -4.73 -1.54
C VAL A 18 7.78 -6.08 -1.00
N ARG A 19 9.02 -6.15 -0.50
CA ARG A 19 9.55 -7.37 0.13
C ARG A 19 8.69 -7.81 1.33
N LYS A 20 8.25 -6.87 2.16
CA LYS A 20 7.37 -7.16 3.30
C LYS A 20 5.99 -7.66 2.84
N ALA A 21 5.41 -7.00 1.83
CA ALA A 21 4.15 -7.40 1.23
C ALA A 21 4.24 -8.83 0.65
N LYS A 22 5.29 -9.15 -0.10
CA LYS A 22 5.50 -10.50 -0.66
C LYS A 22 5.64 -11.57 0.43
N LYS A 23 6.40 -11.31 1.49
CA LYS A 23 6.51 -12.23 2.64
C LYS A 23 5.16 -12.45 3.32
N MET A 24 4.40 -11.38 3.57
CA MET A 24 3.08 -11.49 4.19
C MET A 24 2.07 -12.19 3.26
N SER A 25 2.13 -11.93 1.95
CA SER A 25 1.31 -12.59 0.94
C SER A 25 1.58 -14.10 0.92
N ALA A 26 2.84 -14.51 1.01
CA ALA A 26 3.23 -15.92 1.06
C ALA A 26 2.78 -16.61 2.36
N LEU A 27 2.92 -15.94 3.50
CA LEU A 27 2.53 -16.49 4.82
C LEU A 27 1.01 -16.65 4.97
N PHE A 28 0.25 -15.61 4.62
CA PHE A 28 -1.19 -15.58 4.85
C PHE A 28 -2.00 -16.02 3.63
N LYS A 29 -1.37 -16.26 2.47
CA LYS A 29 -2.03 -16.54 1.17
C LYS A 29 -3.12 -15.51 0.82
N MET A 30 -2.86 -14.25 1.14
CA MET A 30 -3.80 -13.13 0.96
C MET A 30 -3.19 -12.02 0.14
N LYS A 31 -4.03 -11.26 -0.58
CA LYS A 31 -3.60 -10.09 -1.35
C LYS A 31 -3.25 -8.92 -0.41
N TYR A 32 -2.05 -8.36 -0.60
CA TYR A 32 -1.52 -7.19 0.08
C TYR A 32 -1.32 -6.05 -0.91
N TYR A 33 -1.66 -4.85 -0.45
CA TYR A 33 -1.47 -3.59 -1.16
C TYR A 33 -0.38 -2.77 -0.51
N VAL A 34 0.42 -2.12 -1.35
CA VAL A 34 1.37 -1.10 -0.92
C VAL A 34 0.79 0.25 -1.32
N LEU A 35 0.39 1.04 -0.33
CA LEU A 35 -0.21 2.36 -0.51
C LEU A 35 0.81 3.44 -0.14
N SER A 36 0.80 4.56 -0.86
CA SER A 36 1.48 5.78 -0.42
C SER A 36 0.45 6.73 0.18
N MET A 37 0.55 6.99 1.48
CA MET A 37 -0.29 7.96 2.19
C MET A 37 0.60 9.07 2.75
N GLY A 38 0.47 10.28 2.21
CA GLY A 38 1.17 11.46 2.72
C GLY A 38 2.71 11.31 2.77
N GLY A 39 3.30 10.66 1.76
CA GLY A 39 4.74 10.41 1.70
C GLY A 39 5.23 9.22 2.55
N ARG A 40 4.32 8.48 3.20
CA ARG A 40 4.63 7.22 3.91
C ARG A 40 4.09 6.03 3.13
N ILE A 41 4.94 5.02 2.95
CA ILE A 41 4.58 3.77 2.29
C ILE A 41 4.03 2.80 3.34
N LYS A 42 2.79 2.32 3.16
CA LYS A 42 2.11 1.42 4.09
C LYS A 42 1.66 0.15 3.37
N VAL A 43 1.92 -0.99 3.99
CA VAL A 43 1.50 -2.31 3.49
C VAL A 43 0.23 -2.71 4.23
N VAL A 44 -0.84 -3.02 3.50
CA VAL A 44 -2.15 -3.37 4.08
C VAL A 44 -2.83 -4.49 3.29
N PRO A 45 -3.45 -5.48 3.95
CA PRO A 45 -4.18 -6.54 3.26
C PRO A 45 -5.53 -6.04 2.72
N LYS A 46 -6.02 -6.69 1.65
CA LYS A 46 -7.32 -6.36 1.02
C LYS A 46 -8.49 -6.36 2.00
N GLN A 47 -8.52 -7.34 2.88
CA GLN A 47 -9.59 -7.47 3.87
C GLN A 47 -9.62 -6.27 4.83
N ASN A 48 -8.45 -5.78 5.25
CA ASN A 48 -8.38 -4.61 6.13
C ASN A 48 -8.84 -3.35 5.42
N ILE A 49 -8.51 -3.18 4.12
CA ILE A 49 -9.04 -2.06 3.33
C ILE A 49 -10.57 -2.13 3.24
N ARG A 50 -11.12 -3.32 2.96
CA ARG A 50 -12.59 -3.52 2.94
C ARG A 50 -13.22 -3.19 4.30
N HIS A 51 -12.59 -3.60 5.40
CA HIS A 51 -13.07 -3.29 6.75
C HIS A 51 -13.01 -1.77 7.03
N LEU A 52 -11.93 -1.10 6.65
CA LEU A 52 -11.76 0.35 6.85
C LEU A 52 -12.71 1.20 6.00
N VAL A 53 -13.03 0.74 4.79
CA VAL A 53 -14.06 1.36 3.95
C VAL A 53 -15.44 1.18 4.59
N ARG A 54 -15.73 -0.02 5.12
CA ARG A 54 -16.99 -0.32 5.80
C ARG A 54 -17.18 0.45 7.11
N THR A 55 -16.10 0.75 7.84
CA THR A 55 -16.15 1.54 9.09
C THR A 55 -16.14 3.05 8.87
N HIS A 56 -16.31 3.51 7.62
CA HIS A 56 -16.36 4.94 7.26
C HIS A 56 -15.13 5.74 7.74
N ARG A 57 -13.97 5.09 7.93
CA ARG A 57 -12.71 5.80 8.26
C ARG A 57 -12.11 6.54 7.07
N PHE A 58 -12.57 6.24 5.86
CA PHE A 58 -12.24 6.98 4.65
C PHE A 58 -13.31 8.01 4.34
N ARG A 59 -12.94 9.04 3.56
CA ARG A 59 -13.85 10.09 3.07
C ARG A 59 -15.07 9.43 2.39
N LYS A 60 -16.28 9.97 2.61
CA LYS A 60 -17.52 9.44 1.99
C LYS A 60 -17.32 9.28 0.48
N GLY A 61 -17.61 8.08 -0.05
CA GLY A 61 -17.51 7.76 -1.47
C GLY A 61 -16.26 6.99 -1.92
N VAL A 62 -15.25 6.81 -1.06
CA VAL A 62 -14.05 6.03 -1.41
C VAL A 62 -14.40 4.55 -1.54
N LYS A 63 -14.26 3.99 -2.75
CA LYS A 63 -14.41 2.55 -3.00
C LYS A 63 -13.06 1.85 -2.89
N VAL A 64 -13.09 0.55 -2.61
CA VAL A 64 -11.88 -0.30 -2.62
C VAL A 64 -11.18 -0.24 -3.98
N ALA A 65 -11.95 -0.15 -5.08
CA ALA A 65 -11.43 -0.01 -6.44
C ALA A 65 -10.61 1.28 -6.65
N ASP A 66 -11.00 2.39 -6.00
CA ASP A 66 -10.25 3.65 -6.09
C ASP A 66 -8.92 3.54 -5.33
N ILE A 67 -8.92 2.82 -4.21
CA ILE A 67 -7.70 2.53 -3.44
C ILE A 67 -6.77 1.59 -4.22
N GLU A 68 -7.32 0.63 -4.97
CA GLU A 68 -6.54 -0.24 -5.86
C GLU A 68 -5.87 0.57 -6.99
N LYS A 69 -6.56 1.56 -7.58
CA LYS A 69 -6.00 2.44 -8.63
C LYS A 69 -4.85 3.31 -8.13
N ILE A 70 -4.86 3.69 -6.86
CA ILE A 70 -3.82 4.54 -6.23
C ILE A 70 -2.70 3.68 -5.61
N ALA A 71 -2.89 2.36 -5.52
CA ALA A 71 -1.90 1.46 -4.95
C ALA A 71 -0.64 1.43 -5.81
N LEU A 72 0.52 1.59 -5.18
CA LEU A 72 1.81 1.52 -5.86
C LEU A 72 2.15 0.08 -6.26
N TYR A 73 1.61 -0.90 -5.54
CA TYR A 73 1.86 -2.31 -5.79
C TYR A 73 0.73 -3.17 -5.22
N VAL A 74 0.39 -4.22 -5.97
CA VAL A 74 -0.56 -5.26 -5.58
C VAL A 74 0.17 -6.59 -5.62
N THR A 75 0.17 -7.36 -4.53
CA THR A 75 0.60 -8.76 -4.60
C THR A 75 -0.51 -9.61 -5.23
N THR A 76 -0.11 -10.44 -6.20
CA THR A 76 -0.95 -11.49 -6.81
C THR A 76 -1.25 -12.60 -5.83
#